data_AF-A0A2D4VH32-F1
#
_entry.id   AF-A0A2D4VH32-F1
#
_cell.length_a   1.000
_cell.length_b   1.000
_cell.length_c   1.000
_cell.angle_alpha   90.00
_cell.angle_beta   90.00
_cell.angle_gamma   90.00
#
_symmetry.space_group_name_H-M   'P 1'
#
loop_
_entity.id
_entity.type
_entity.pdbx_description
1 polymer ?
#
loop_
_entity_poly.entity_id
_entity_poly.type
_entity_poly.pdbx_seq_one_letter_code
_entity_poly.pdbx_strand_id
1 'polypeptide(L)'
;MTTQVIFLILLLAGVAAFFYGRLRARTMTASSAEKFHSRPGHHGFHLVIWTVLPAFFLIVLWLVVSPLVVRWAVTNSLPEAATASGDSVSLVMTTVEQISRGVTQLNEEDFKQINSGAMTVQDAMRSKGVLVGSDAKPYMLQAAILDERLGANSHLFLTLFAGLTMIGGFWYGRRSIAPRARARNAVERVMTLGLIAASTVAILTTAGIVLSVLFESIAFFRMVPPADFFFGTVWDPRFSAPGRVGG
;
A
#
# COMPACT_ATOMS: atom_id res chain seq x y z
N MET A 1 11.10 -4.04 11.04
CA MET A 1 10.42 -5.29 10.64
C MET A 1 9.93 -5.11 9.22
N THR A 2 10.08 -6.10 8.34
CA THR A 2 9.53 -5.99 6.97
C THR A 2 8.00 -6.04 7.01
N THR A 3 7.34 -5.37 6.07
CA THR A 3 5.87 -5.31 5.99
C THR A 3 5.24 -6.71 5.96
N GLN A 4 5.92 -7.67 5.33
CA GLN A 4 5.50 -9.08 5.28
C GLN A 4 5.38 -9.71 6.68
N VAL A 5 6.33 -9.42 7.57
CA VAL A 5 6.31 -9.96 8.94
C VAL A 5 5.14 -9.37 9.74
N ILE A 6 4.80 -8.09 9.52
CA ILE A 6 3.65 -7.44 10.16
C ILE A 6 2.35 -8.15 9.75
N PHE A 7 2.16 -8.43 8.45
CA PHE A 7 0.99 -9.18 7.98
C PHE A 7 0.94 -10.61 8.52
N LEU A 8 2.09 -11.29 8.63
CA LEU A 8 2.16 -12.62 9.24
C LEU A 8 1.72 -12.59 10.71
N ILE A 9 2.21 -11.62 11.49
CA ILE A 9 1.83 -11.44 12.89
C ILE A 9 0.33 -11.15 13.00
N LEU A 10 -0.21 -10.29 12.14
CA LEU A 10 -1.62 -9.95 12.11
C LEU A 10 -2.50 -11.20 11.84
N LEU A 11 -2.08 -12.06 10.90
CA LEU A 11 -2.75 -13.32 10.59
C LEU A 11 -2.71 -14.27 11.79
N LEU A 12 -1.54 -14.48 12.38
CA LEU A 12 -1.36 -15.35 13.55
C LEU A 12 -2.17 -14.83 14.75
N ALA A 13 -2.18 -13.53 14.99
CA ALA A 13 -2.99 -12.90 16.03
C ALA A 13 -4.49 -13.10 15.79
N GLY A 14 -4.94 -13.02 14.53
CA GLY A 14 -6.31 -13.35 14.14
C GLY A 14 -6.67 -14.80 14.46
N VAL A 15 -5.82 -15.76 14.10
CA VAL A 15 -6.03 -17.18 14.42
C VAL A 15 -6.09 -17.39 15.94
N ALA A 16 -5.14 -16.83 16.69
CA ALA A 16 -5.11 -16.92 18.15
C ALA A 16 -6.37 -16.29 18.79
N ALA A 17 -6.79 -15.12 18.31
CA ALA A 17 -8.00 -14.43 18.74
C ALA A 17 -9.26 -15.29 18.52
N PHE A 18 -9.38 -15.95 17.36
CA PHE A 18 -10.51 -16.83 17.06
C PHE A 18 -10.63 -17.96 18.08
N PHE A 19 -9.54 -18.70 18.29
CA PHE A 19 -9.52 -19.82 19.22
C PHE A 19 -9.76 -19.35 20.66
N TYR A 20 -9.10 -18.27 21.09
CA TYR A 20 -9.30 -17.69 22.41
C TYR A 20 -10.76 -17.29 22.65
N GLY A 21 -11.36 -16.53 21.73
CA GLY A 21 -12.75 -16.08 21.83
C GLY A 21 -13.74 -17.24 21.86
N ARG A 22 -13.50 -18.27 21.03
CA ARG A 22 -14.32 -19.49 20.99
C ARG A 22 -14.21 -20.29 22.28
N LEU A 23 -13.00 -20.52 22.78
CA LEU A 23 -12.77 -21.28 24.02
C LEU A 23 -13.42 -20.56 25.20
N ARG A 24 -13.19 -19.26 25.34
CA ARG A 24 -13.76 -18.47 26.43
C ARG A 24 -15.28 -18.43 26.42
N ALA A 25 -15.90 -18.28 25.25
CA ALA A 25 -17.36 -18.33 25.16
C ALA A 25 -17.91 -19.72 25.55
N ARG A 26 -17.22 -20.82 25.17
CA ARG A 26 -17.62 -22.18 25.58
C ARG A 26 -17.54 -22.38 27.08
N THR A 27 -16.45 -21.97 27.72
CA THR A 27 -16.28 -22.13 29.18
C THR A 27 -17.32 -21.31 29.94
N MET A 28 -17.58 -20.07 29.51
CA MET A 28 -18.60 -19.22 30.13
C MET A 28 -20.04 -19.72 29.87
N THR A 29 -20.30 -20.38 28.75
CA THR A 29 -21.61 -21.02 28.51
C THR A 29 -21.80 -22.24 29.41
N ALA A 30 -20.74 -23.01 29.66
CA ALA A 30 -20.81 -24.18 30.54
C ALA A 30 -21.01 -23.82 32.02
N SER A 31 -20.52 -22.65 32.45
CA SER A 31 -20.62 -22.20 33.84
C SER A 31 -21.77 -21.22 34.13
N SER A 32 -22.47 -20.73 33.10
CA SER A 32 -23.54 -19.74 33.27
C SER A 32 -24.92 -20.37 33.30
N ALA A 33 -25.77 -19.91 34.23
CA ALA A 33 -27.20 -20.23 34.24
C ALA A 33 -27.97 -19.52 33.11
N GLU A 34 -27.42 -18.45 32.53
CA GLU A 34 -28.04 -17.72 31.42
C GLU A 34 -27.66 -18.33 30.06
N LYS A 35 -28.67 -18.52 29.21
CA LYS A 35 -28.47 -18.97 27.83
C LYS A 35 -27.79 -17.88 27.01
N PHE A 36 -26.63 -18.19 26.42
CA PHE A 36 -25.94 -17.29 25.49
C PHE A 36 -26.77 -17.03 24.23
N HIS A 37 -26.87 -15.76 23.83
CA HIS A 37 -27.61 -15.38 22.63
C HIS A 37 -26.88 -15.80 21.32
N SER A 38 -25.55 -15.87 21.33
CA SER A 38 -24.75 -16.22 20.15
C SER A 38 -23.95 -17.50 20.39
N ARG A 39 -23.78 -18.32 19.34
CA ARG A 39 -22.92 -19.51 19.40
C ARG A 39 -21.47 -19.11 19.66
N PRO A 40 -20.66 -19.93 20.37
CA PRO A 40 -19.27 -19.61 20.69
C PRO A 40 -18.39 -19.25 19.48
N GLY A 41 -18.68 -19.81 18.30
CA GLY A 41 -17.99 -19.45 17.06
C GLY A 41 -18.13 -17.98 16.67
N HIS A 42 -19.29 -17.35 16.88
CA HIS A 42 -19.49 -15.93 16.56
C HIS A 42 -18.68 -15.02 17.48
N HIS A 43 -18.48 -15.39 18.74
CA HIS A 43 -17.59 -14.64 19.64
C HIS A 43 -16.12 -14.75 19.22
N GLY A 44 -15.71 -15.90 18.68
CA GLY A 44 -14.40 -16.06 18.04
C GLY A 44 -14.23 -15.07 16.88
N PHE A 45 -15.10 -15.11 15.87
CA PHE A 45 -15.03 -14.19 14.73
C PHE A 45 -15.16 -12.72 15.12
N HIS A 46 -16.00 -12.39 16.10
CA HIS A 46 -16.13 -11.03 16.59
C HIS A 46 -14.82 -10.51 17.20
N LEU A 47 -14.10 -11.36 17.95
CA LEU A 47 -12.80 -11.01 18.49
C LEU A 47 -11.75 -10.84 17.39
N VAL A 48 -11.79 -11.68 16.34
CA VAL A 48 -10.94 -11.52 15.16
C VAL A 48 -11.17 -10.17 14.51
N ILE A 49 -12.43 -9.79 14.26
CA ILE A 49 -12.77 -8.52 13.62
C ILE A 49 -12.14 -7.36 14.39
N TRP A 50 -12.33 -7.29 15.72
CA TRP A 50 -11.76 -6.19 16.51
C TRP A 50 -10.24 -6.23 16.62
N THR A 51 -9.61 -7.40 16.58
CA THR A 51 -8.15 -7.53 16.65
C THR A 51 -7.48 -7.20 15.32
N VAL A 52 -8.07 -7.65 14.20
CA VAL A 52 -7.46 -7.61 12.87
C VAL A 52 -7.90 -6.40 12.07
N LEU A 53 -9.20 -6.11 12.00
CA LEU A 53 -9.73 -5.12 11.05
C LEU A 53 -9.22 -3.69 11.33
N PRO A 54 -9.18 -3.18 12.58
CA PRO A 54 -8.62 -1.86 12.86
C PRO A 54 -7.12 -1.75 12.54
N ALA A 55 -6.35 -2.77 12.91
CA ALA A 55 -4.92 -2.81 12.64
C ALA A 55 -4.63 -2.90 11.13
N PHE A 56 -5.39 -3.72 10.41
CA PHE A 56 -5.33 -3.83 8.94
C PHE A 56 -5.62 -2.47 8.28
N PHE A 57 -6.69 -1.79 8.70
CA PHE A 57 -7.04 -0.47 8.18
C PHE A 57 -5.92 0.55 8.42
N LEU A 58 -5.35 0.57 9.63
CA LEU A 58 -4.21 1.43 9.96
C LEU A 58 -3.01 1.15 9.05
N ILE A 59 -2.68 -0.13 8.84
CA ILE A 59 -1.57 -0.51 7.95
C ILE A 59 -1.81 -0.01 6.53
N VAL A 60 -3.00 -0.26 5.97
CA VAL A 60 -3.35 0.21 4.61
C VAL A 60 -3.27 1.74 4.52
N LEU A 61 -3.84 2.46 5.50
CA LEU A 61 -3.77 3.91 5.55
C LEU A 61 -2.31 4.40 5.63
N TRP A 62 -1.49 3.78 6.46
CA TRP A 62 -0.08 4.13 6.62
C TRP A 62 0.74 3.89 5.35
N LEU A 63 0.47 2.80 4.62
CA LEU A 63 1.12 2.49 3.34
C LEU A 63 0.85 3.56 2.27
N VAL A 64 -0.26 4.30 2.38
CA VAL A 64 -0.57 5.44 1.51
C VAL A 64 0.01 6.74 2.08
N VAL A 65 -0.21 7.01 3.37
CA VAL A 65 0.15 8.30 3.99
C VAL A 65 1.66 8.47 4.17
N SER A 66 2.37 7.42 4.60
CA SER A 66 3.81 7.48 4.85
C SER A 66 4.61 7.97 3.63
N PRO A 67 4.52 7.33 2.44
CA PRO A 67 5.31 7.76 1.29
C PRO A 67 4.97 9.19 0.85
N LEU A 68 3.72 9.63 1.01
CA LEU A 68 3.31 11.02 0.72
C LEU A 68 4.02 12.02 1.63
N VAL A 69 4.05 11.74 2.94
CA VAL A 69 4.70 12.61 3.94
C VAL A 69 6.22 12.60 3.77
N VAL A 70 6.84 11.44 3.55
CA VAL A 70 8.29 11.32 3.32
C VAL A 70 8.68 12.09 2.07
N ARG A 71 8.00 11.86 0.95
CA ARG A 71 8.28 12.56 -0.32
C ARG A 71 8.10 14.07 -0.19
N TRP A 72 7.06 14.52 0.51
CA TRP A 72 6.85 15.94 0.80
C TRP A 72 8.00 16.54 1.61
N ALA A 73 8.44 15.87 2.68
CA ALA A 73 9.55 16.32 3.51
C ALA A 73 10.88 16.37 2.74
N VAL A 74 11.16 15.36 1.91
CA VAL A 74 12.37 15.30 1.07
C VAL A 74 12.35 16.39 0.00
N THR A 75 11.22 16.59 -0.68
CA THR A 75 11.10 17.63 -1.73
C THR A 75 11.33 19.03 -1.15
N ASN A 76 10.81 19.31 0.05
CA ASN A 76 11.02 20.59 0.74
C ASN A 76 12.46 20.79 1.24
N SER A 77 13.27 19.73 1.29
CA SER A 77 14.69 19.83 1.63
C SER A 77 15.58 20.15 0.41
N LEU A 78 15.02 20.07 -0.81
CA LEU A 78 15.77 20.32 -2.04
C LEU A 78 15.97 21.84 -2.28
N PRO A 79 17.10 22.25 -2.90
CA PRO A 79 17.29 23.64 -3.31
C PRO A 79 16.25 24.10 -4.33
N GLU A 80 15.88 25.39 -4.31
CA GLU A 80 14.91 25.99 -5.26
C GLU A 80 15.31 25.77 -6.73
N ALA A 81 16.61 25.80 -7.02
CA ALA A 81 17.13 25.52 -8.37
C ALA A 81 16.82 24.10 -8.87
N ALA A 82 16.64 23.13 -7.96
CA ALA A 82 16.28 21.75 -8.29
C ALA A 82 14.76 21.52 -8.34
N THR A 83 13.95 22.50 -7.92
CA THR A 83 12.48 22.45 -7.93
C THR A 83 11.83 23.41 -8.92
N ALA A 84 12.62 24.22 -9.62
CA ALA A 84 12.15 25.25 -10.55
C ALA A 84 11.39 24.69 -11.77
N SER A 85 11.67 23.45 -12.21
CA SER A 85 10.93 22.78 -13.28
C SER A 85 10.43 21.40 -12.82
N GLY A 86 9.14 21.11 -13.00
CA GLY A 86 8.51 19.88 -12.50
C GLY A 86 9.17 18.59 -13.02
N ASP A 87 9.61 18.57 -14.27
CA ASP A 87 10.29 17.42 -14.89
C ASP A 87 11.66 17.14 -14.25
N SER A 88 12.35 18.18 -13.78
CA SER A 88 13.62 18.02 -13.07
C SER A 88 13.41 17.38 -11.69
N VAL A 89 12.30 17.67 -11.00
CA VAL A 89 12.00 17.11 -9.67
C VAL A 89 11.82 15.59 -9.73
N SER A 90 11.09 15.07 -10.73
CA SER A 90 10.92 13.62 -10.87
C SER A 90 12.26 12.88 -11.09
N LEU A 91 13.17 13.48 -11.86
CA LEU A 91 14.49 12.90 -12.11
C LEU A 91 15.38 12.96 -10.85
N VAL A 92 15.36 14.09 -10.15
CA VAL A 92 16.07 14.27 -8.88
C VAL A 92 15.56 13.27 -7.85
N MET A 93 14.24 13.13 -7.68
CA MET A 93 13.65 12.18 -6.73
C MET A 93 14.00 10.73 -7.07
N THR A 94 13.99 10.36 -8.35
CA THR A 94 14.41 9.02 -8.78
C THR A 94 15.87 8.76 -8.39
N THR A 95 16.74 9.76 -8.57
CA THR A 95 18.16 9.67 -8.18
C THR A 95 18.32 9.59 -6.66
N VAL A 96 17.56 10.38 -5.91
CA VAL A 96 17.52 10.35 -4.43
C VAL A 96 17.10 8.97 -3.93
N GLU A 97 16.05 8.37 -4.51
CA GLU A 97 15.59 7.03 -4.16
C GLU A 97 16.64 5.95 -4.47
N GLN A 98 17.37 6.07 -5.58
CA GLN A 98 18.47 5.17 -5.92
C GLN A 98 19.62 5.26 -4.91
N ILE A 99 20.01 6.49 -4.54
CA ILE A 99 21.06 6.75 -3.55
C ILE A 99 20.60 6.22 -2.18
N SER A 100 19.36 6.52 -1.75
CA SER A 100 18.77 6.15 -0.46
C SER A 100 18.92 4.66 -0.15
N ARG A 101 18.60 3.79 -1.13
CA ARG A 101 18.77 2.32 -1.02
C ARG A 101 20.20 1.87 -0.71
N GLY A 102 21.20 2.68 -1.07
CA GLY A 102 22.62 2.43 -0.86
C GLY A 102 23.25 3.16 0.32
N VAL A 103 22.58 4.16 0.90
CA VAL A 103 23.15 5.02 1.96
C VAL A 103 23.62 4.21 3.16
N THR A 104 22.91 3.15 3.53
CA THR A 104 23.26 2.29 4.67
C THR A 104 24.55 1.49 4.48
N GLN A 105 25.07 1.42 3.26
CA GLN A 105 26.32 0.73 2.91
C GLN A 105 27.53 1.66 2.90
N LEU A 106 27.32 2.98 2.99
CA LEU A 106 28.38 3.98 3.08
C LEU A 106 28.93 4.04 4.51
N ASN A 107 30.26 4.10 4.64
CA ASN A 107 30.94 4.27 5.92
C ASN A 107 31.36 5.73 6.14
N GLU A 108 31.94 6.03 7.31
CA GLU A 108 32.37 7.38 7.66
C GLU A 108 33.49 7.93 6.73
N GLU A 109 34.33 7.04 6.19
CA GLU A 109 35.39 7.39 5.24
C GLU A 109 34.81 7.84 3.90
N ASP A 110 33.79 7.14 3.40
CA ASP A 110 33.08 7.49 2.17
C ASP A 110 32.50 8.91 2.29
N PHE A 111 31.86 9.24 3.42
CA PHE A 111 31.33 10.58 3.67
C PHE A 111 32.44 11.64 3.73
N LYS A 112 33.59 11.34 4.35
CA LYS A 112 34.73 12.26 4.40
C LYS A 112 35.29 12.54 3.01
N GLN A 113 35.43 11.51 2.17
CA GLN A 113 35.93 11.65 0.80
C GLN A 113 34.97 12.42 -0.12
N ILE A 114 33.65 12.23 0.07
CA ILE A 114 32.64 13.01 -0.65
C ILE A 114 32.68 14.48 -0.24
N ASN A 115 32.76 14.75 1.07
CA ASN A 115 32.79 16.13 1.59
C ASN A 115 34.09 16.86 1.24
N SER A 116 35.22 16.16 1.13
CA SER A 116 36.49 16.75 0.69
C SER A 116 36.59 16.92 -0.82
N GLY A 117 35.62 16.42 -1.60
CA GLY A 117 35.64 16.43 -3.06
C GLY A 117 36.60 15.40 -3.67
N ALA A 118 37.19 14.51 -2.86
CA ALA A 118 38.10 13.47 -3.33
C ALA A 118 37.37 12.33 -4.07
N MET A 119 36.09 12.12 -3.79
CA MET A 119 35.25 11.10 -4.43
C MET A 119 33.87 11.68 -4.75
N THR A 120 33.30 11.34 -5.91
CA THR A 120 31.92 11.73 -6.24
C THR A 120 30.91 10.83 -5.54
N VAL A 121 29.68 11.33 -5.33
CA VAL A 121 28.58 10.51 -4.77
C VAL A 121 28.31 9.28 -5.65
N GLN A 122 28.44 9.43 -6.97
CA GLN A 122 28.25 8.33 -7.91
C GLN A 122 29.31 7.24 -7.75
N ASP A 123 30.58 7.62 -7.64
CA ASP A 123 31.68 6.66 -7.48
C ASP A 123 31.58 5.94 -6.14
N ALA A 124 31.21 6.67 -5.09
CA ALA A 124 30.93 6.10 -3.78
C ALA A 124 29.86 5.01 -3.85
N MET A 125 28.72 5.30 -4.48
CA MET A 125 27.61 4.35 -4.59
C MET A 125 27.94 3.17 -5.52
N ARG A 126 28.65 3.41 -6.63
CA ARG A 126 29.13 2.35 -7.52
C ARG A 126 30.07 1.39 -6.83
N SER A 127 30.94 1.88 -5.94
CA SER A 127 31.84 1.04 -5.14
C SER A 127 31.08 0.05 -4.24
N LYS A 128 29.83 0.39 -3.86
CA LYS A 128 28.91 -0.47 -3.10
C LYS A 128 27.93 -1.25 -3.98
N GLY A 129 28.11 -1.25 -5.30
CA GLY A 129 27.23 -1.95 -6.23
C GLY A 129 25.89 -1.26 -6.50
N VAL A 130 25.74 0.01 -6.13
CA VAL A 130 24.52 0.79 -6.36
C VAL A 130 24.70 1.68 -7.59
N LEU A 131 23.85 1.48 -8.60
CA LEU A 131 23.86 2.26 -9.83
C LEU A 131 23.09 3.57 -9.62
N VAL A 132 23.79 4.68 -9.82
CA VAL A 132 23.24 6.04 -9.71
C VAL A 132 23.52 6.79 -11.01
N GLY A 133 22.58 7.64 -11.44
CA GLY A 133 22.73 8.51 -12.61
C GLY A 133 23.99 9.40 -12.56
N SER A 134 24.45 9.83 -13.73
CA SER A 134 25.67 10.66 -13.91
C SER A 134 25.60 12.04 -13.25
N ASP A 135 24.42 12.52 -12.89
CA ASP A 135 24.19 13.86 -12.32
C ASP A 135 23.96 13.86 -10.80
N ALA A 136 24.54 12.88 -10.09
CA ALA A 136 24.42 12.80 -8.63
C ALA A 136 25.13 13.96 -7.93
N LYS A 137 24.36 14.95 -7.48
CA LYS A 137 24.88 16.13 -6.77
C LYS A 137 24.94 15.92 -5.25
N PRO A 138 25.82 16.63 -4.51
CA PRO A 138 25.94 16.47 -3.06
C PRO A 138 24.63 16.69 -2.27
N TYR A 139 23.76 17.60 -2.71
CA TYR A 139 22.46 17.80 -2.06
C TYR A 139 21.53 16.59 -2.22
N MET A 140 21.68 15.79 -3.27
CA MET A 140 20.89 14.57 -3.47
C MET A 140 21.28 13.49 -2.46
N LEU A 141 22.56 13.43 -2.07
CA LEU A 141 23.00 12.55 -0.99
C LEU A 141 22.38 12.97 0.35
N GLN A 142 22.33 14.26 0.65
CA GLN A 142 21.71 14.76 1.87
C GLN A 142 20.20 14.46 1.90
N ALA A 143 19.50 14.68 0.78
CA ALA A 143 18.10 14.32 0.61
C ALA A 143 17.86 12.80 0.75
N ALA A 144 18.76 11.97 0.24
CA ALA A 144 18.70 10.51 0.36
C ALA A 144 18.90 10.02 1.79
N ILE A 145 19.79 10.66 2.56
CA ILE A 145 19.95 10.36 4.00
C ILE A 145 18.67 10.73 4.76
N LEU A 146 18.02 11.84 4.41
CA LEU A 146 16.74 12.23 5.01
C LEU A 146 15.64 11.22 4.66
N ASP A 147 15.55 10.81 3.39
CA ASP A 147 14.63 9.79 2.91
C ASP A 147 14.78 8.48 3.69
N GLU A 148 16.01 7.96 3.80
CA GLU A 148 16.31 6.73 4.55
C GLU A 148 15.94 6.85 6.03
N ARG A 149 16.29 7.96 6.69
CA ARG A 149 15.97 8.18 8.11
C ARG A 149 14.46 8.25 8.36
N LEU A 150 13.73 8.98 7.53
CA LEU A 150 12.28 9.10 7.65
C LEU A 150 11.59 7.77 7.32
N GLY A 151 12.08 7.04 6.30
CA GLY A 151 11.60 5.71 5.94
C GLY A 151 11.81 4.68 7.05
N ALA A 152 13.02 4.62 7.62
CA ALA A 152 13.35 3.72 8.73
C ALA A 152 12.46 3.99 9.96
N ASN A 153 12.31 5.26 10.34
CA ASN A 153 11.44 5.66 11.45
C ASN A 153 9.96 5.34 11.15
N SER A 154 9.51 5.53 9.91
CA SER A 154 8.15 5.20 9.50
C SER A 154 7.81 3.74 9.73
N HIS A 155 8.71 2.81 9.38
CA HIS A 155 8.50 1.38 9.64
C HIS A 155 8.43 1.05 11.13
N LEU A 156 9.22 1.72 11.97
CA LEU A 156 9.14 1.59 13.42
C LEU A 156 7.77 2.05 13.93
N PHE A 157 7.34 3.25 13.53
CA PHE A 157 6.05 3.80 13.93
C PHE A 157 4.88 2.93 13.48
N LEU A 158 4.90 2.44 12.24
CA LEU A 158 3.90 1.49 11.74
C LEU A 158 3.82 0.26 12.64
N THR A 159 4.97 -0.34 12.98
CA THR A 159 5.03 -1.54 13.82
C THR A 159 4.42 -1.26 15.20
N LEU A 160 4.79 -0.13 15.82
CA LEU A 160 4.28 0.27 17.13
C LEU A 160 2.76 0.54 17.09
N PHE A 161 2.29 1.36 16.15
CA PHE A 161 0.87 1.71 16.06
C PHE A 161 0.00 0.51 15.64
N ALA A 162 0.47 -0.33 14.72
CA ALA A 162 -0.23 -1.56 14.36
C ALA A 162 -0.29 -2.53 15.56
N GLY A 163 0.82 -2.69 16.30
CA GLY A 163 0.85 -3.51 17.51
C GLY A 163 -0.09 -3.00 18.61
N LEU A 164 -0.08 -1.69 18.88
CA LEU A 164 -0.96 -1.05 19.86
C LEU A 164 -2.44 -1.17 19.48
N THR A 165 -2.79 -0.92 18.22
CA THR A 165 -4.17 -1.06 17.75
C THR A 165 -4.64 -2.51 17.77
N MET A 166 -3.77 -3.47 17.45
CA MET A 166 -4.06 -4.91 17.57
C MET A 166 -4.32 -5.33 19.02
N ILE A 167 -3.47 -4.91 19.96
CA ILE A 167 -3.63 -5.21 21.40
C ILE A 167 -4.90 -4.54 21.95
N GLY A 168 -5.11 -3.27 21.64
CA GLY A 168 -6.30 -2.52 22.04
C GLY A 168 -7.59 -3.14 21.48
N GLY A 169 -7.56 -3.53 20.20
CA GLY A 169 -8.64 -4.23 19.53
C GLY A 169 -8.98 -5.58 20.16
N PHE A 170 -7.96 -6.38 20.48
CA PHE A 170 -8.14 -7.63 21.21
C PHE A 170 -8.77 -7.40 22.58
N TRP A 171 -8.26 -6.43 23.35
CA TRP A 171 -8.75 -6.16 24.71
C TRP A 171 -10.19 -5.61 24.70
N TYR A 172 -10.50 -4.72 23.76
CA TYR A 172 -11.84 -4.21 23.54
C TYR A 172 -12.81 -5.31 23.11
N GLY A 173 -12.45 -6.11 22.10
CA GLY A 173 -13.25 -7.24 21.64
C GLY A 173 -13.45 -8.29 22.73
N ARG A 174 -12.44 -8.52 23.59
CA ARG A 174 -12.52 -9.48 24.70
C ARG A 174 -13.61 -9.11 25.72
N ARG A 175 -13.92 -7.82 25.90
CA ARG A 175 -14.99 -7.35 26.79
C ARG A 175 -16.39 -7.70 26.28
N SER A 176 -16.55 -7.91 24.97
CA SER A 176 -17.83 -8.27 24.35
C SER A 176 -18.21 -9.76 24.48
N ILE A 177 -17.37 -10.57 25.12
CA ILE A 177 -17.67 -11.99 25.38
C ILE A 177 -18.52 -12.08 26.65
N ALA A 178 -19.83 -11.93 26.49
CA ALA A 178 -20.82 -12.00 27.56
C ALA A 178 -22.13 -12.68 27.08
N PRO A 179 -22.95 -13.26 27.98
CA PRO A 179 -24.17 -13.99 27.61
C PRO A 179 -25.15 -13.18 26.75
N ARG A 180 -25.30 -11.88 27.06
CA ARG A 180 -26.23 -10.95 26.39
C ARG A 180 -25.63 -10.25 25.16
N ALA A 181 -24.37 -10.53 24.81
CA ALA A 181 -23.72 -9.89 23.68
C ALA A 181 -24.19 -10.48 22.34
N ARG A 182 -24.57 -9.60 21.41
CA ARG A 182 -25.06 -9.95 20.07
C ARG A 182 -23.92 -10.03 19.05
N ALA A 183 -22.96 -10.92 19.30
CA ALA A 183 -21.77 -11.10 18.46
C ALA A 183 -22.11 -11.45 17.00
N ARG A 184 -23.20 -12.21 16.79
CA ARG A 184 -23.69 -12.57 15.44
C ARG A 184 -23.97 -11.33 14.58
N ASN A 185 -24.75 -10.37 15.08
CA ASN A 185 -25.15 -9.18 14.31
C ASN A 185 -23.95 -8.34 13.89
N ALA A 186 -22.93 -8.26 14.75
CA ALA A 186 -21.70 -7.53 14.43
C ALA A 186 -20.91 -8.20 13.30
N VAL A 187 -20.77 -9.54 13.36
CA VAL A 187 -20.08 -10.30 12.30
C VAL A 187 -20.86 -10.20 10.98
N GLU A 188 -22.18 -10.41 11.01
CA GLU A 188 -23.03 -10.31 9.81
C GLU A 188 -22.96 -8.92 9.18
N ARG A 189 -22.96 -7.84 9.97
CA ARG A 189 -22.82 -6.47 9.46
C ARG A 189 -21.49 -6.28 8.72
N VAL A 190 -20.38 -6.77 9.28
CA VAL A 190 -19.05 -6.66 8.63
C VAL A 190 -18.99 -7.47 7.35
N MET A 191 -19.50 -8.71 7.36
CA MET A 191 -19.54 -9.54 6.14
C MET A 191 -20.42 -8.92 5.06
N THR A 192 -21.59 -8.39 5.43
CA THR A 192 -22.51 -7.74 4.48
C THR A 192 -21.90 -6.48 3.89
N LEU A 193 -21.26 -5.63 4.71
CA LEU A 193 -20.53 -4.45 4.21
C LEU A 193 -19.40 -4.84 3.26
N GLY A 194 -18.65 -5.89 3.58
CA GLY A 194 -17.59 -6.42 2.72
C GLY A 194 -18.13 -6.91 1.37
N LEU A 195 -19.25 -7.63 1.37
CA LEU A 195 -19.91 -8.09 0.14
C LEU A 195 -20.45 -6.93 -0.70
N ILE A 196 -21.07 -5.94 -0.07
CA ILE A 196 -21.53 -4.72 -0.75
C ILE A 196 -20.34 -4.02 -1.41
N ALA A 197 -19.27 -3.75 -0.66
CA ALA A 197 -18.08 -3.10 -1.19
C ALA A 197 -17.46 -3.86 -2.37
N ALA A 198 -17.29 -5.19 -2.24
CA ALA A 198 -16.75 -6.03 -3.30
C ALA A 198 -17.64 -6.02 -4.56
N SER A 199 -18.95 -6.15 -4.39
CA SER A 199 -19.91 -6.10 -5.51
C SER A 199 -19.91 -4.75 -6.21
N THR A 200 -19.82 -3.65 -5.47
CA THR A 200 -19.74 -2.30 -6.03
C THR A 200 -18.48 -2.12 -6.88
N VAL A 201 -17.31 -2.54 -6.37
CA VAL A 201 -16.05 -2.47 -7.13
C VAL A 201 -16.13 -3.32 -8.40
N ALA A 202 -16.69 -4.53 -8.32
CA ALA A 202 -16.87 -5.41 -9.47
C ALA A 202 -17.75 -4.75 -10.55
N ILE A 203 -18.92 -4.22 -10.16
CA ILE A 203 -19.85 -3.53 -11.07
C ILE A 203 -19.17 -2.30 -11.71
N LEU A 204 -18.48 -1.47 -10.92
CA LEU A 204 -17.76 -0.30 -11.43
C LEU A 204 -16.65 -0.69 -12.41
N THR A 205 -15.96 -1.80 -12.17
CA THR A 205 -14.92 -2.31 -13.07
C THR A 205 -15.52 -2.80 -14.38
N THR A 206 -16.60 -3.58 -14.32
CA THR A 206 -17.32 -4.04 -15.51
C THR A 206 -17.85 -2.87 -16.32
N ALA A 207 -18.47 -1.88 -15.67
CA ALA A 207 -18.95 -0.67 -16.31
C ALA A 207 -17.80 0.12 -16.94
N GLY A 208 -16.68 0.28 -16.23
CA GLY A 208 -15.49 0.98 -16.73
C GLY A 208 -14.90 0.32 -17.97
N ILE A 209 -14.81 -1.02 -18.00
CA ILE A 209 -14.34 -1.77 -19.17
C ILE A 209 -15.29 -1.58 -20.35
N VAL A 210 -16.60 -1.73 -20.13
CA VAL A 210 -17.61 -1.58 -21.18
C VAL A 210 -17.58 -0.16 -21.75
N LEU A 211 -17.51 0.86 -20.90
CA LEU A 211 -17.45 2.26 -21.33
C LEU A 211 -16.15 2.56 -22.10
N SER A 212 -15.01 2.03 -21.64
CA SER A 212 -13.73 2.16 -22.34
C SER A 212 -13.82 1.61 -23.77
N VAL A 213 -14.25 0.36 -23.93
CA VAL A 213 -14.40 -0.28 -25.25
C VAL A 213 -15.46 0.41 -26.09
N LEU A 214 -16.55 0.88 -25.48
CA LEU A 214 -17.61 1.60 -26.20
C LEU A 214 -17.10 2.92 -26.79
N PHE A 215 -16.39 3.74 -26.01
CA PHE A 215 -15.83 5.00 -26.50
C PHE A 215 -14.77 4.77 -27.58
N GLU A 216 -13.90 3.77 -27.40
CA GLU A 216 -12.89 3.40 -28.40
C GLU A 216 -13.55 2.94 -29.71
N SER A 217 -14.62 2.15 -29.61
CA SER A 217 -15.40 1.68 -30.76
C SER A 217 -16.08 2.84 -31.49
N ILE A 218 -16.66 3.80 -30.76
CA ILE A 218 -17.27 5.00 -31.36
C ILE A 218 -16.20 5.84 -32.07
N ALA A 219 -15.01 6.02 -31.46
CA ALA A 219 -13.91 6.74 -32.10
C ALA A 219 -13.44 6.04 -33.38
N PHE A 220 -13.36 4.71 -33.36
CA PHE A 220 -13.06 3.90 -34.54
C PHE A 220 -14.09 4.09 -35.67
N PHE A 221 -15.39 4.00 -35.36
CA PHE A 221 -16.44 4.13 -36.37
C PHE A 221 -16.63 5.57 -36.90
N ARG A 222 -16.02 6.56 -36.27
CA ARG A 222 -15.88 7.91 -36.87
C ARG A 222 -14.81 7.95 -37.97
N MET A 223 -13.80 7.09 -37.91
CA MET A 223 -12.74 6.99 -38.92
C MET A 223 -13.10 5.99 -40.02
N VAL A 224 -13.76 4.87 -39.68
CA VAL A 224 -14.18 3.84 -40.62
C VAL A 224 -15.71 3.71 -40.56
N PRO A 225 -16.45 4.11 -41.62
CA PRO A 225 -17.90 3.97 -41.64
C PRO A 225 -18.34 2.52 -41.38
N PRO A 226 -19.37 2.27 -40.55
CA PRO A 226 -19.82 0.91 -40.25
C PRO A 226 -20.24 0.11 -41.49
N ALA A 227 -20.80 0.77 -42.51
CA ALA A 227 -21.21 0.11 -43.74
C ALA A 227 -20.01 -0.47 -44.49
N ASP A 228 -18.91 0.28 -44.57
CA ASP A 228 -17.67 -0.19 -45.20
C ASP A 228 -16.95 -1.23 -44.34
N PHE A 229 -17.03 -1.12 -43.01
CA PHE A 229 -16.46 -2.10 -42.08
C PHE A 229 -17.15 -3.46 -42.16
N PHE A 230 -18.48 -3.50 -42.21
CA PHE A 230 -19.25 -4.76 -42.20
C PHE A 230 -19.54 -5.32 -43.61
N PHE A 231 -19.70 -4.46 -44.62
CA PHE A 231 -20.11 -4.87 -45.98
C PHE A 231 -19.09 -4.51 -47.07
N GLY A 232 -17.92 -3.98 -46.69
CA GLY A 232 -16.84 -3.67 -47.62
C GLY A 232 -16.35 -4.90 -48.36
N THR A 233 -16.04 -4.73 -49.65
CA THR A 233 -15.53 -5.80 -50.53
C THR A 233 -14.01 -5.82 -50.64
N VAL A 234 -13.33 -4.89 -49.96
CA VAL A 234 -11.86 -4.73 -49.98
C VAL A 234 -11.30 -5.08 -48.60
N TRP A 235 -10.48 -6.12 -48.55
CA TRP A 235 -9.78 -6.53 -47.33
C TRP A 235 -8.47 -5.75 -47.19
N ASP A 236 -8.40 -4.79 -46.26
CA ASP A 236 -7.16 -4.07 -45.93
C ASP A 236 -6.69 -4.40 -44.49
N PRO A 237 -5.67 -5.24 -44.30
CA PRO A 237 -5.21 -5.66 -42.97
C PRO A 237 -4.33 -4.62 -42.24
N ARG A 238 -4.12 -3.41 -42.81
CA ARG A 238 -3.19 -2.40 -42.28
C ARG A 238 -3.69 -1.63 -41.04
N PHE A 239 -4.89 -1.91 -40.53
CA PHE A 239 -5.52 -1.20 -39.39
C PHE A 239 -4.89 -1.45 -38.01
N SER A 240 -3.75 -2.15 -37.89
CA SER A 240 -3.25 -2.69 -36.61
C SER A 240 -2.17 -1.87 -35.87
N ALA A 241 -1.88 -0.61 -36.24
CA ALA A 241 -0.96 0.21 -35.45
C ALA A 241 -1.44 1.67 -35.29
N PRO A 242 -2.08 2.02 -34.15
CA PRO A 242 -2.23 3.42 -33.77
C PRO A 242 -0.86 3.94 -33.33
N GLY A 243 -0.27 4.86 -34.10
CA GLY A 243 0.94 5.58 -33.68
C GLY A 243 2.00 5.91 -34.73
N ARG A 244 1.77 5.68 -36.03
CA ARG A 244 2.75 6.08 -37.05
C ARG A 244 2.12 6.88 -38.19
N VAL A 245 1.89 8.16 -37.92
CA VAL A 245 1.80 9.24 -38.91
C VAL A 245 3.05 10.09 -38.65
N GLY A 246 4.17 9.87 -39.33
CA GLY A 246 4.46 10.36 -40.67
C GLY A 246 5.99 10.42 -40.80
N GLY A 247 6.48 10.21 -42.02
CA GLY A 247 7.84 10.59 -42.44
C GLY A 247 7.81 11.95 -43.13
#